data_AF-A0A2N5A1X4-F1
#
_entry.id   AF-A0A2N5A1X4-F1
#
_cell.length_a   1.000
_cell.length_b   1.000
_cell.length_c   1.000
_cell.angle_alpha   90.00
_cell.angle_beta   90.00
_cell.angle_gamma   90.00
#
_symmetry.space_group_name_H-M   'P 1'
#
loop_
_entity.id
_entity.type
_entity.pdbx_description
1 polymer ?
#
loop_
_entity_poly.entity_id
_entity_poly.type
_entity_poly.pdbx_seq_one_letter_code
_entity_poly.pdbx_strand_id
1 'polypeptide(L)'
;MNAEQTTARVWNRRRTEKQRRLAEAKIAGKVIPTDQLVSVLENLLAPGDRVVLEGNNQKQADFLSRMLAEVNPQKIHDLHMIMPSVGRSEHLD
;
A
#
# COMPACT_ATOMS: atom_id res chain seq x y z
N MET A 1 -28.80 -12.75 33.29
CA MET A 1 -27.40 -13.06 32.91
C MET A 1 -27.36 -13.11 31.40
N ASN A 2 -26.92 -12.03 30.75
CA ASN A 2 -26.85 -11.98 29.29
C ASN A 2 -25.56 -12.69 28.86
N ALA A 3 -25.71 -13.79 28.13
CA ALA A 3 -24.58 -14.52 27.57
C ALA A 3 -23.86 -13.63 26.55
N GLU A 4 -22.57 -13.38 26.77
CA GLU A 4 -21.71 -12.72 25.80
C GLU A 4 -21.69 -13.55 24.51
N GLN A 5 -22.24 -12.99 23.44
CA GLN A 5 -22.16 -13.58 22.11
C GLN A 5 -20.72 -13.42 21.61
N THR A 6 -19.92 -14.47 21.75
CA THR A 6 -18.58 -14.53 21.16
C THR A 6 -18.73 -14.48 19.64
N THR A 7 -18.39 -13.35 19.03
CA THR A 7 -18.42 -13.18 17.57
C THR A 7 -17.57 -14.28 16.91
N ALA A 8 -18.15 -15.00 15.95
CA ALA A 8 -17.48 -16.10 15.26
C ALA A 8 -16.15 -15.64 14.63
N ARG A 9 -15.10 -16.46 14.77
CA ARG A 9 -13.77 -16.15 14.26
C ARG A 9 -13.76 -16.04 12.74
N VAL A 10 -13.40 -14.86 12.23
CA VAL A 10 -13.33 -14.58 10.78
C VAL A 10 -11.94 -14.92 10.24
N TRP A 11 -11.85 -15.96 9.39
CA TRP A 11 -10.59 -16.49 8.86
C TRP A 11 -10.12 -15.85 7.54
N ASN A 12 -10.92 -14.98 6.93
CA ASN A 12 -10.65 -14.37 5.63
C ASN A 12 -10.34 -12.87 5.69
N ARG A 13 -10.05 -12.30 6.86
CA ARG A 13 -9.87 -10.85 7.08
C ARG A 13 -8.93 -10.18 6.06
N ARG A 14 -7.77 -10.79 5.76
CA ARG A 14 -6.82 -10.26 4.77
C ARG A 14 -7.36 -10.30 3.33
N ARG A 15 -8.13 -11.34 2.98
CA ARG A 15 -8.76 -11.46 1.67
C ARG A 15 -9.84 -10.39 1.50
N THR A 16 -10.69 -10.22 2.52
CA THR A 16 -11.72 -9.19 2.53
C THR A 16 -11.12 -7.79 2.44
N GLU A 17 -10.04 -7.52 3.18
CA GLU A 17 -9.35 -6.23 3.14
C GLU A 17 -8.75 -5.93 1.77
N LYS A 18 -8.12 -6.93 1.13
CA LYS A 18 -7.63 -6.79 -0.25
C LYS A 18 -8.78 -6.48 -1.22
N GLN A 19 -9.93 -7.13 -1.07
CA GLN A 19 -11.10 -6.88 -1.92
C GLN A 19 -11.64 -5.46 -1.74
N ARG A 20 -11.72 -4.97 -0.49
CA ARG A 20 -12.12 -3.59 -0.18
C ARG A 20 -11.23 -2.58 -0.89
N ARG A 21 -9.90 -2.70 -0.74
CA ARG A 21 -8.92 -1.81 -1.38
C ARG A 21 -8.99 -1.82 -2.91
N LEU A 22 -9.15 -3.00 -3.51
CA LEU A 22 -9.31 -3.10 -4.97
C LEU A 22 -10.60 -2.42 -5.47
N ALA A 23 -11.68 -2.49 -4.70
CA ALA A 23 -12.93 -1.79 -5.04
C ALA A 23 -12.79 -0.27 -4.91
N GLU A 24 -12.05 0.22 -3.91
CA GLU A 24 -11.80 1.65 -3.68
C GLU A 24 -10.87 2.27 -4.72
N ALA A 25 -9.82 1.55 -5.12
CA ALA A 25 -8.88 2.03 -6.13
C ALA A 25 -9.47 2.14 -7.54
N LYS A 26 -10.63 1.52 -7.81
CA LYS A 26 -11.39 1.61 -9.08
C LYS A 26 -10.54 1.37 -10.34
N ILE A 27 -9.59 0.44 -10.27
CA ILE A 27 -8.69 0.14 -11.39
C ILE A 27 -9.45 -0.68 -12.44
N ALA A 28 -9.48 -0.17 -13.68
CA ALA A 28 -10.03 -0.89 -14.82
C ALA A 28 -9.06 -2.01 -15.27
N GLY A 29 -9.16 -3.18 -14.64
CA GLY A 29 -8.30 -4.33 -14.94
C GLY A 29 -6.94 -4.25 -14.24
N LYS A 30 -5.85 -4.46 -14.97
CA LYS A 30 -4.47 -4.54 -14.40
C LYS A 30 -3.54 -3.43 -14.87
N VAL A 31 -4.00 -2.56 -15.77
CA VAL A 31 -3.20 -1.47 -16.33
C VAL A 31 -3.62 -0.18 -15.63
N ILE A 32 -2.66 0.50 -15.00
CA ILE A 32 -2.85 1.78 -14.34
C ILE A 32 -2.24 2.86 -15.24
N PRO A 33 -3.02 3.86 -15.68
CA PRO A 33 -2.46 5.03 -16.34
C PRO A 33 -1.45 5.74 -15.45
N THR A 34 -0.31 6.13 -16.01
CA THR A 34 0.83 6.74 -15.30
C THR A 34 0.40 7.93 -14.45
N ASP A 35 -0.48 8.77 -14.98
CA ASP A 35 -1.03 9.98 -14.34
C ASP A 35 -2.00 9.70 -13.20
N GLN A 36 -2.48 8.46 -13.06
CA GLN A 36 -3.41 8.05 -11.99
C GLN A 36 -2.70 7.32 -10.85
N LEU A 37 -1.40 7.03 -10.98
CA LEU A 37 -0.71 6.15 -10.05
C LEU A 37 -0.74 6.67 -8.60
N VAL A 38 -0.54 7.96 -8.36
CA VAL A 38 -0.60 8.54 -6.99
C VAL A 38 -1.96 8.27 -6.35
N SER A 39 -3.04 8.58 -7.06
CA SER A 39 -4.41 8.33 -6.59
C SER A 39 -4.65 6.83 -6.33
N VAL A 40 -4.11 5.96 -7.18
CA VAL A 40 -4.21 4.51 -6.97
C VAL A 40 -3.44 4.07 -5.73
N LEU A 41 -2.22 4.57 -5.50
CA LEU A 41 -1.42 4.26 -4.31
C LEU A 41 -2.15 4.72 -3.03
N GLU A 42 -2.74 5.92 -3.03
CA GLU A 42 -3.53 6.44 -1.91
C GLU A 42 -4.76 5.59 -1.57
N ASN A 43 -5.30 4.82 -2.52
CA ASN A 43 -6.45 3.95 -2.31
C ASN A 43 -6.07 2.49 -2.03
N LEU A 44 -4.90 2.04 -2.50
CA LEU A 44 -4.43 0.67 -2.29
C LEU A 44 -3.67 0.50 -0.98
N LEU A 45 -2.91 1.51 -0.57
CA LEU A 45 -2.17 1.51 0.68
C LEU A 45 -3.04 2.04 1.82
N ALA A 46 -2.68 1.68 3.03
CA ALA A 46 -3.23 2.23 4.25
C ALA A 46 -2.09 2.62 5.20
N PRO A 47 -2.34 3.55 6.14
CA PRO A 47 -1.39 3.85 7.20
C PRO A 47 -0.94 2.60 7.95
N GLY A 48 0.36 2.51 8.25
CA GLY A 48 0.93 1.35 8.96
C GLY A 48 1.16 0.11 8.10
N ASP A 49 0.89 0.16 6.79
CA ASP A 49 1.16 -0.98 5.91
C ASP A 49 2.65 -1.31 5.85
N ARG A 50 2.94 -2.61 5.72
CA ARG A 50 4.28 -3.09 5.38
C ARG A 50 4.44 -3.09 3.88
N VAL A 51 5.28 -2.21 3.37
CA VAL A 51 5.50 -2.02 1.94
C VAL A 51 6.90 -2.49 1.56
N VAL A 52 6.96 -3.48 0.67
CA VAL A 52 8.22 -3.88 0.05
C VAL A 52 8.43 -3.01 -1.17
N LEU A 53 9.45 -2.15 -1.12
CA LEU A 53 9.85 -1.33 -2.26
C LEU A 53 11.05 -1.99 -2.93
N GLU A 54 10.88 -2.39 -4.20
CA GLU A 54 11.93 -3.09 -4.94
C GLU A 54 13.11 -2.14 -5.21
N GLY A 55 14.26 -2.49 -4.65
CA GLY A 55 15.52 -1.84 -4.93
C GLY A 55 16.68 -2.75 -4.59
N ASN A 56 17.46 -3.15 -5.59
CA ASN A 56 18.77 -3.78 -5.41
C ASN A 56 19.83 -3.05 -6.25
N ASN A 57 21.07 -3.52 -6.21
CA ASN A 57 22.18 -2.83 -6.87
C ASN A 57 22.14 -2.83 -8.42
N GLN A 58 21.13 -3.45 -9.04
CA GLN A 58 20.99 -3.56 -10.50
C GLN A 58 19.59 -3.18 -11.04
N LYS A 59 18.53 -3.32 -10.24
CA LYS A 59 17.14 -3.01 -10.60
C LYS A 59 16.45 -2.26 -9.47
N GLN A 60 15.77 -1.18 -9.83
CA GLN A 60 15.07 -0.29 -8.92
C GLN A 60 13.67 -0.03 -9.47
N ALA A 61 12.66 0.01 -8.60
CA ALA A 61 11.33 0.50 -8.96
C ALA A 61 11.29 2.03 -8.81
N ASP A 62 12.16 2.73 -9.55
CA ASP A 62 12.39 4.17 -9.40
C ASP A 62 11.14 5.01 -9.71
N PHE A 63 10.36 4.62 -10.70
CA PHE A 63 9.10 5.29 -10.99
C PHE A 63 8.10 5.14 -9.83
N LEU A 64 7.99 3.93 -9.26
CA LEU A 64 7.07 3.68 -8.14
C LEU A 64 7.51 4.40 -6.86
N SER A 65 8.82 4.49 -6.58
CA SER A 65 9.32 5.20 -5.41
C SER A 65 9.06 6.70 -5.48
N ARG A 66 9.26 7.32 -6.65
CA ARG A 66 8.91 8.73 -6.87
C ARG A 66 7.43 8.99 -6.70
N MET A 67 6.57 8.16 -7.29
CA MET A 67 5.12 8.34 -7.13
C MET A 67 4.65 8.09 -5.69
N LEU A 68 5.31 7.19 -4.95
CA LEU A 68 5.03 6.99 -3.54
C LEU A 68 5.40 8.23 -2.71
N ALA A 69 6.48 8.94 -3.04
CA ALA A 69 6.85 10.18 -2.37
C ALA A 69 5.88 11.35 -2.65
N GLU A 70 5.07 11.26 -3.71
CA GLU A 70 4.07 12.27 -4.08
C GLU A 70 2.69 12.05 -3.42
N VAL A 71 2.47 10.95 -2.71
CA VAL A 71 1.17 10.68 -2.05
C VAL A 71 0.91 11.67 -0.91
N ASN A 72 -0.36 11.92 -0.61
CA ASN A 72 -0.73 12.77 0.51
C ASN A 72 -0.37 12.09 1.86
N PRO A 73 0.54 12.67 2.67
CA PRO A 73 0.97 12.10 3.94
C PRO A 73 -0.13 12.07 5.01
N GLN A 74 -1.20 12.87 4.86
CA GLN A 74 -2.37 12.80 5.73
C GLN A 74 -3.23 11.56 5.45
N LYS A 75 -3.09 10.94 4.27
CA LYS A 75 -3.78 9.70 3.91
C LYS A 75 -2.90 8.48 4.12
N ILE A 76 -1.62 8.58 3.74
CA ILE A 76 -0.65 7.48 3.78
C ILE A 76 0.53 7.89 4.65
N HIS A 77 0.68 7.25 5.79
CA HIS A 77 1.74 7.54 6.77
C HIS A 77 2.12 6.29 7.56
N ASP A 78 3.20 6.39 8.34
CA ASP A 78 3.71 5.30 9.19
C ASP A 78 3.96 3.99 8.44
N LEU A 79 4.31 4.06 7.16
CA LEU A 79 4.62 2.89 6.36
C LEU A 79 5.87 2.21 6.91
N HIS A 80 5.79 0.89 7.09
CA HIS A 80 6.96 0.09 7.41
C HIS A 80 7.61 -0.37 6.10
N MET A 81 8.62 0.38 5.68
CA MET A 81 9.36 0.13 4.45
C MET A 81 10.32 -1.06 4.60
N ILE A 82 10.25 -2.01 3.67
CA ILE A 82 11.15 -3.15 3.57
C ILE A 82 11.94 -3.02 2.27
N MET A 83 13.22 -2.67 2.40
CA MET A 83 14.09 -2.31 1.27
C MET A 83 15.40 -3.08 1.33
N PRO A 84 15.77 -3.86 0.29
CA PRO A 84 17.04 -4.58 0.27
C PRO A 84 18.27 -3.68 0.20
N SER A 85 18.14 -2.48 -0.39
CA SER A 85 19.20 -1.47 -0.48
C SER A 85 18.59 -0.07 -0.37
N VAL A 86 19.15 0.77 0.51
CA VAL A 86 18.75 2.16 0.70
C VAL A 86 19.86 3.05 0.14
N GLY A 87 19.65 3.62 -1.05
CA GLY A 87 20.69 4.38 -1.75
C GLY A 87 20.23 5.67 -2.43
N ARG A 88 18.98 6.10 -2.23
CA ARG A 88 18.42 7.31 -2.85
C ARG A 88 17.71 8.18 -1.82
N SER A 89 17.67 9.49 -2.08
CA SER A 89 17.03 10.47 -1.21
C SER A 89 15.54 10.19 -1.03
N GLU A 90 14.86 9.74 -2.09
CA GLU A 90 13.43 9.40 -2.04
C GLU A 90 13.10 8.21 -1.13
N HIS A 91 14.10 7.53 -0.55
CA HIS A 91 13.91 6.44 0.42
C HIS A 91 14.07 6.91 1.88
N LEU A 92 14.49 8.16 2.10
CA LEU A 92 14.88 8.69 3.41
C LEU A 92 13.90 9.72 3.98
N ASP A 93 13.03 10.27 3.14
CA ASP A 93 11.93 11.17 3.51
C ASP A 93 10.65 10.40 3.85
#